data_AF-A0A6B0ZKC7-F1
#
_entry.id   AF-A0A6B0ZKC7-F1
#
_cell.length_a   1.000
_cell.length_b   1.000
_cell.length_c   1.000
_cell.angle_alpha   90.00
_cell.angle_beta   90.00
_cell.angle_gamma   90.00
#
_symmetry.space_group_name_H-M   'P 1'
#
loop_
_entity.id
_entity.type
_entity.pdbx_description
1 polymer ?
#
loop_
_entity_poly.entity_id
_entity_poly.type
_entity_poly.pdbx_seq_one_letter_code
_entity_poly.pdbx_strand_id
1 'polypeptide(L)'
;MSAKPLDVLGAPGWGEVDARGLVRPSTGEWTLDWWVGASDRWHRASQEAAVRQSGVGAGAVVETRMKVPDGDAVQRVWAVAAGGGPAVAVVEVGNEAATAFAAAVVVEAPGAVLAVDRAGVAVGGQLALVWDRPPAGAAVGHDAVEALLEVEGGATTGLEGRGRDIAVLVWPLPHTARMAVSASLGWGAFPPPSDLPDADAVRRGWQAHLDRGARIEVPDEGLARRIERNRRRWLGRTGRMETADVAELCELSVRLDHHGYHDDAVLVLDEIAARWTTDAPTERLRAFAVHHDLTGDEQAAFRFVEAVAEAVEAAARTAAEVPVEPVERLLIAAGQDRAAEDFRRLGLGPAESPSGGLRAELVADHEDELLVAPGFRPAWQGGPLAVYGLPTRFGSLSYAVRWHGPRPALLWELDCRPGQKPVTIRAPALDGSWSSDEPTGETLLAASR
;
A
#
# COMPACT_ATOMS: atom_id res chain seq x y z
N MET A 1 17.10 3.38 9.16
CA MET A 1 16.17 2.42 8.53
C MET A 1 14.78 2.99 8.64
N SER A 2 14.00 3.01 7.55
CA SER A 2 12.69 3.68 7.49
C SER A 2 11.60 2.83 8.14
N ALA A 3 10.68 3.47 8.86
CA ALA A 3 9.51 2.81 9.44
C ALA A 3 8.61 2.20 8.35
N LYS A 4 7.92 1.11 8.68
CA LYS A 4 7.03 0.38 7.78
C LYS A 4 5.59 0.80 8.04
N PRO A 5 4.84 1.23 7.01
CA PRO A 5 3.45 1.59 7.16
C PRO A 5 2.59 0.36 7.52
N LEU A 6 1.69 0.54 8.49
CA LEU A 6 0.56 -0.33 8.78
C LEU A 6 -0.65 0.20 8.00
N ASP A 7 -0.79 -0.32 6.79
CA ASP A 7 -1.86 0.07 5.88
C ASP A 7 -3.10 -0.80 6.11
N VAL A 8 -4.27 -0.17 6.07
CA VAL A 8 -5.57 -0.83 6.07
C VAL A 8 -6.36 -0.27 4.90
N LEU A 9 -6.92 -1.14 4.07
CA LEU A 9 -7.80 -0.74 2.98
C LEU A 9 -9.20 -0.45 3.55
N GLY A 10 -9.78 0.70 3.19
CA GLY A 10 -11.18 1.01 3.49
C GLY A 10 -11.50 1.34 4.95
N ALA A 11 -10.51 1.69 5.78
CA ALA A 11 -10.76 2.18 7.14
C ALA A 11 -9.97 3.47 7.41
N PRO A 12 -10.54 4.42 8.19
CA PRO A 12 -9.83 5.62 8.58
C PRO A 12 -8.76 5.30 9.64
N GLY A 13 -7.67 6.06 9.60
CA GLY A 13 -6.54 5.91 10.51
C GLY A 13 -5.45 4.98 9.98
N TRP A 14 -4.23 5.19 10.46
CA TRP A 14 -3.08 4.38 10.09
C TRP A 14 -1.98 4.48 11.14
N GLY A 15 -0.96 3.63 11.02
CA GLY A 15 0.23 3.73 11.86
C GLY A 15 1.46 3.22 11.15
N GLU A 16 2.55 3.15 11.89
CA GLU A 16 3.82 2.63 11.42
C GLU A 16 4.45 1.71 12.47
N VAL A 17 5.29 0.79 12.00
CA VAL A 17 6.19 -0.01 12.82
C VAL A 17 7.61 0.39 12.48
N ASP A 18 8.38 0.83 13.46
CA ASP A 18 9.78 1.18 13.22
C ASP A 18 10.64 -0.06 12.94
N ALA A 19 11.95 0.12 12.76
CA ALA A 19 12.86 -1.01 12.47
C ALA A 19 13.07 -1.98 13.65
N ARG A 20 12.57 -1.65 14.84
CA ARG A 20 12.72 -2.39 16.10
C ARG A 20 11.38 -2.94 16.63
N GLY A 21 10.28 -2.71 15.93
CA GLY A 21 8.96 -3.23 16.32
C GLY A 21 8.12 -2.28 17.16
N LEU A 22 8.57 -1.04 17.36
CA LEU A 22 7.76 -0.02 18.03
C LEU A 22 6.62 0.40 17.11
N VAL A 23 5.40 0.37 17.62
CA VAL A 23 4.19 0.77 16.91
C VAL A 23 3.85 2.22 17.24
N ARG A 24 3.54 3.01 16.22
CA ARG A 24 3.13 4.41 16.36
C ARG A 24 1.90 4.70 15.49
N PRO A 25 0.75 5.11 16.06
CA PRO A 25 -0.36 5.64 15.29
C PRO A 25 0.02 6.95 14.58
N SER A 26 -0.64 7.26 13.47
CA SER A 26 -0.36 8.46 12.68
C SER A 26 -0.60 9.78 13.43
N THR A 27 -1.43 9.76 14.49
CA THR A 27 -1.65 10.91 15.35
C THR A 27 -0.40 11.31 16.14
N GLY A 28 0.53 10.37 16.35
CA GLY A 28 1.75 10.59 17.12
C GLY A 28 1.54 10.77 18.62
N GLU A 29 0.32 10.53 19.13
CA GLU A 29 -0.06 10.80 20.52
C GLU A 29 0.52 9.80 21.52
N TRP A 30 0.80 8.57 21.07
CA TRP A 30 1.40 7.54 21.88
C TRP A 30 2.21 6.56 21.03
N THR A 31 3.03 5.76 21.70
CA THR A 31 3.78 4.65 21.09
C THR A 31 3.64 3.39 21.91
N LEU A 32 3.83 2.24 21.28
CA LEU A 32 3.86 0.94 21.92
C LEU A 32 5.19 0.25 21.62
N ASP A 33 6.01 0.12 22.66
CA ASP A 33 7.26 -0.64 22.64
C ASP A 33 7.08 -2.02 23.31
N TRP A 34 8.02 -2.92 23.07
CA TRP A 34 7.97 -4.31 23.55
C TRP A 34 9.31 -4.77 24.11
N TRP A 35 9.29 -5.26 25.35
CA TRP A 35 10.49 -5.73 26.07
C TRP A 35 10.32 -7.18 26.50
N VAL A 36 11.44 -7.87 26.71
CA VAL A 36 11.46 -9.29 27.10
C VAL A 36 12.36 -9.49 28.31
N GLY A 37 11.77 -9.90 29.43
CA GLY A 37 12.46 -10.31 30.64
C GLY A 37 12.82 -11.78 30.56
N ALA A 38 14.06 -12.06 30.16
CA ALA A 38 14.60 -13.41 30.08
C ALA A 38 15.36 -13.78 31.37
N SER A 39 16.05 -14.93 31.37
CA SER A 39 16.74 -15.45 32.55
C SER A 39 17.92 -14.60 33.04
N ASP A 40 18.47 -13.74 32.18
CA ASP A 40 19.64 -12.90 32.48
C ASP A 40 19.25 -11.44 32.80
N ARG A 41 18.42 -10.81 31.95
CA ARG A 41 17.97 -9.42 32.09
C ARG A 41 16.72 -9.13 31.27
N TRP A 42 16.27 -7.89 31.36
CA TRP A 42 15.35 -7.30 30.39
C TRP A 42 16.07 -6.88 29.11
N HIS A 43 15.58 -7.36 27.98
CA HIS A 43 15.96 -6.99 26.63
C HIS A 43 14.95 -6.01 26.05
N ARG A 44 15.44 -4.90 25.48
CA ARG A 44 14.61 -3.86 24.87
C ARG A 44 14.91 -3.82 23.38
N ALA A 45 13.92 -4.08 22.52
CA ALA A 45 14.17 -4.17 21.09
C ALA A 45 14.80 -2.89 20.51
N SER A 46 14.47 -1.73 21.08
CA SER A 46 15.07 -0.43 20.76
C SER A 46 16.58 -0.33 21.03
N GLN A 47 17.12 -1.11 21.98
CA GLN A 47 18.51 -1.07 22.43
C GLN A 47 19.33 -2.30 22.01
N GLU A 48 18.67 -3.40 21.63
CA GLU A 48 19.35 -4.62 21.24
C GLU A 48 19.99 -4.52 19.83
N ALA A 49 21.24 -4.98 19.73
CA ALA A 49 21.92 -5.09 18.44
C ALA A 49 21.32 -6.22 17.57
N ALA A 50 20.98 -7.35 18.21
CA ALA A 50 20.50 -8.57 17.56
C ALA A 50 18.98 -8.58 17.33
N VAL A 51 18.47 -7.52 16.70
CA VAL A 51 17.07 -7.41 16.25
C VAL A 51 17.02 -7.38 14.74
N ARG A 52 16.23 -8.28 14.16
CA ARG A 52 16.03 -8.44 12.72
C ARG A 52 14.56 -8.32 12.38
N GLN A 53 14.25 -7.67 11.26
CA GLN A 53 12.88 -7.44 10.85
C GLN A 53 12.64 -7.80 9.38
N SER A 54 11.56 -8.52 9.11
CA SER A 54 11.11 -8.90 7.77
C SER A 54 9.64 -8.55 7.56
N GLY A 55 9.23 -8.36 6.31
CA GLY A 55 7.82 -8.37 5.95
C GLY A 55 7.44 -9.80 5.56
N VAL A 56 6.32 -10.32 6.08
CA VAL A 56 5.79 -11.64 5.75
C VAL A 56 4.63 -11.49 4.75
N GLY A 57 4.58 -12.38 3.76
CA GLY A 57 3.74 -12.21 2.56
C GLY A 57 4.21 -11.02 1.72
N ALA A 58 3.30 -10.27 1.11
CA ALA A 58 3.58 -8.99 0.45
C ALA A 58 3.95 -7.84 1.43
N GLY A 59 4.49 -8.18 2.62
CA GLY A 59 4.78 -7.30 3.75
C GLY A 59 3.60 -7.00 4.67
N ALA A 60 2.47 -7.72 4.52
CA ALA A 60 1.19 -7.44 5.19
C ALA A 60 1.30 -7.55 6.71
N VAL A 61 2.25 -8.38 7.14
CA VAL A 61 2.61 -8.59 8.53
C VAL A 61 4.08 -8.21 8.66
N VAL A 62 4.40 -7.36 9.64
CA VAL A 62 5.77 -7.03 10.03
C VAL A 62 6.19 -8.01 11.13
N GLU A 63 7.20 -8.83 10.87
CA GLU A 63 7.79 -9.74 11.86
C GLU A 63 9.12 -9.17 12.35
N THR A 64 9.22 -8.91 13.64
CA THR A 64 10.43 -8.46 14.32
C THR A 64 10.90 -9.58 15.26
N ARG A 65 12.14 -10.06 15.08
CA ARG A 65 12.74 -11.09 15.93
C ARG A 65 13.88 -10.50 16.74
N MET A 66 13.83 -10.67 18.05
CA MET A 66 14.86 -10.24 19.00
C MET A 66 15.52 -11.47 19.61
N LYS A 67 16.86 -11.53 19.52
CA LYS A 67 17.63 -12.60 20.18
C LYS A 67 17.53 -12.44 21.70
N VAL A 68 17.20 -13.52 22.38
CA VAL A 68 17.18 -13.65 23.84
C VAL A 68 17.92 -14.94 24.24
N PRO A 69 18.26 -15.15 25.52
CA PRO A 69 18.75 -16.45 25.99
C PRO A 69 17.89 -17.59 25.46
N ASP A 70 18.55 -18.65 25.02
CA ASP A 70 17.91 -19.91 24.60
C ASP A 70 16.91 -19.82 23.43
N GLY A 71 16.91 -18.73 22.66
CA GLY A 71 16.19 -18.67 21.37
C GLY A 71 15.90 -17.25 20.88
N ASP A 72 14.66 -16.99 20.51
CA ASP A 72 14.18 -15.70 20.02
C ASP A 72 12.82 -15.35 20.64
N ALA A 73 12.61 -14.05 20.89
CA ALA A 73 11.27 -13.50 21.04
C ALA A 73 10.83 -12.92 19.69
N VAL A 74 9.61 -13.23 19.27
CA VAL A 74 9.09 -12.87 17.95
C VAL A 74 7.85 -12.02 18.11
N GLN A 75 7.92 -10.78 17.64
CA GLN A 75 6.78 -9.88 17.52
C GLN A 75 6.24 -9.95 16.09
N ARG A 76 4.92 -10.05 15.93
CA ARG A 76 4.22 -9.85 14.66
C ARG A 76 3.22 -8.72 14.80
N VAL A 77 3.26 -7.79 13.85
CA VAL A 77 2.33 -6.66 13.79
C VAL A 77 1.65 -6.63 12.43
N TRP A 78 0.32 -6.55 12.43
CA TRP A 78 -0.49 -6.36 11.23
C TRP A 78 -1.66 -5.44 11.54
N ALA A 79 -2.25 -4.85 10.51
CA ALA A 79 -3.39 -3.96 10.68
C ALA A 79 -4.64 -4.47 9.94
N VAL A 80 -5.80 -4.19 10.53
CA VAL A 80 -7.12 -4.63 10.06
C VAL A 80 -8.14 -3.51 10.21
N ALA A 81 -9.17 -3.55 9.37
CA ALA A 81 -10.37 -2.73 9.55
C ALA A 81 -11.31 -3.44 10.53
N ALA A 82 -11.69 -2.79 11.62
CA ALA A 82 -12.60 -3.37 12.62
C ALA A 82 -14.07 -3.35 12.16
N GLY A 83 -14.42 -4.14 11.12
CA GLY A 83 -15.80 -4.34 10.69
C GLY A 83 -16.56 -3.05 10.31
N GLY A 84 -15.89 -2.13 9.61
CA GLY A 84 -16.40 -0.77 9.29
C GLY A 84 -16.05 0.29 10.33
N GLY A 85 -15.37 -0.09 11.43
CA GLY A 85 -14.75 0.80 12.41
C GLY A 85 -13.34 1.25 12.02
N PRO A 86 -12.55 1.80 12.98
CA PRO A 86 -11.22 2.33 12.70
C PRO A 86 -10.23 1.25 12.26
N ALA A 87 -9.10 1.68 11.70
CA ALA A 87 -7.92 0.85 11.56
C ALA A 87 -7.38 0.45 12.95
N VAL A 88 -7.03 -0.83 13.11
CA VAL A 88 -6.53 -1.42 14.36
C VAL A 88 -5.28 -2.22 14.05
N ALA A 89 -4.21 -2.04 14.81
CA ALA A 89 -3.05 -2.91 14.79
C ALA A 89 -3.23 -4.07 15.77
N VAL A 90 -2.98 -5.29 15.32
CA VAL A 90 -2.79 -6.43 16.24
C VAL A 90 -1.29 -6.61 16.45
N VAL A 91 -0.86 -6.57 17.70
CA VAL A 91 0.52 -6.77 18.12
C VAL A 91 0.60 -8.09 18.88
N GLU A 92 1.16 -9.11 18.24
CA GLU A 92 1.42 -10.43 18.83
C GLU A 92 2.87 -10.51 19.29
N VAL A 93 3.12 -11.04 20.49
CA VAL A 93 4.46 -11.43 20.96
C VAL A 93 4.46 -12.92 21.30
N GLY A 94 5.35 -13.67 20.67
CA GLY A 94 5.51 -15.11 20.84
C GLY A 94 6.88 -15.50 21.39
N ASN A 95 6.89 -16.58 22.18
CA ASN A 95 8.09 -17.17 22.76
C ASN A 95 8.59 -18.35 21.88
N GLU A 96 9.66 -18.13 21.11
CA GLU A 96 10.40 -19.17 20.38
C GLU A 96 11.70 -19.58 21.11
N ALA A 97 11.92 -19.12 22.35
CA ALA A 97 13.01 -19.56 23.22
C ALA A 97 12.65 -20.81 24.01
N ALA A 98 13.64 -21.65 24.34
CA ALA A 98 13.41 -22.91 25.04
C ALA A 98 12.89 -22.73 26.49
N THR A 99 13.06 -21.55 27.08
CA THR A 99 12.62 -21.22 28.44
C THR A 99 11.47 -20.23 28.43
N ALA A 100 10.67 -20.23 29.50
CA ALA A 100 9.67 -19.19 29.71
C ALA A 100 10.35 -17.81 29.90
N PHE A 101 9.68 -16.75 29.47
CA PHE A 101 10.10 -15.36 29.72
C PHE A 101 8.89 -14.48 30.03
N ALA A 102 9.13 -13.27 30.52
CA ALA A 102 8.10 -12.24 30.64
C ALA A 102 8.13 -11.32 29.41
N ALA A 103 6.98 -11.03 28.82
CA ALA A 103 6.83 -10.03 27.77
C ALA A 103 6.19 -8.77 28.37
N ALA A 104 6.85 -7.62 28.23
CA ALA A 104 6.28 -6.33 28.61
C ALA A 104 5.86 -5.54 27.36
N VAL A 105 4.66 -4.97 27.42
CA VAL A 105 4.19 -3.95 26.49
C VAL A 105 4.25 -2.61 27.20
N VAL A 106 4.91 -1.63 26.59
CA VAL A 106 5.13 -0.30 27.16
C VAL A 106 4.39 0.72 26.30
N VAL A 107 3.37 1.35 26.88
CA VAL A 107 2.66 2.48 26.27
C VAL A 107 3.30 3.76 26.75
N GLU A 108 3.87 4.55 25.84
CA GLU A 108 4.41 5.86 26.13
C GLU A 108 3.55 6.93 25.46
N ALA A 109 2.99 7.84 26.25
CA ALA A 109 2.12 8.93 25.84
C ALA A 109 2.48 10.20 26.64
N PRO A 110 3.58 10.90 26.28
CA PRO A 110 4.11 12.01 27.07
C PRO A 110 3.08 13.11 27.30
N GLY A 111 2.89 13.48 28.57
CA GLY A 111 1.92 14.50 29.00
C GLY A 111 0.46 14.03 29.03
N ALA A 112 0.16 12.81 28.58
CA ALA A 112 -1.19 12.26 28.64
C ALA A 112 -1.47 11.60 29.99
N VAL A 113 -2.75 11.55 30.37
CA VAL A 113 -3.21 10.70 31.48
C VAL A 113 -3.47 9.30 30.93
N LEU A 114 -2.88 8.29 31.57
CA LEU A 114 -3.14 6.89 31.26
C LEU A 114 -4.02 6.27 32.36
N ALA A 115 -4.99 5.47 31.93
CA ALA A 115 -5.78 4.62 32.80
C ALA A 115 -5.69 3.17 32.30
N VAL A 116 -5.32 2.26 33.18
CA VAL A 116 -5.28 0.82 32.93
C VAL A 116 -6.37 0.18 33.77
N ASP A 117 -7.12 -0.74 33.18
CA ASP A 117 -8.07 -1.59 33.87
C ASP A 117 -7.98 -3.03 33.37
N ARG A 118 -9.01 -3.87 33.59
CA ARG A 118 -9.01 -5.27 33.12
C ARG A 118 -9.27 -5.44 31.64
N ALA A 119 -9.82 -4.44 30.98
CA ALA A 119 -10.23 -4.49 29.58
C ALA A 119 -9.21 -3.83 28.65
N GLY A 120 -8.47 -2.83 29.12
CA GLY A 120 -7.55 -2.11 28.25
C GLY A 120 -6.72 -1.01 28.90
N VAL A 121 -6.07 -0.24 28.03
CA VAL A 121 -5.43 1.04 28.37
C VAL A 121 -6.15 2.15 27.65
N ALA A 122 -6.53 3.20 28.39
CA ALA A 122 -6.99 4.46 27.83
C ALA A 122 -5.90 5.54 27.95
N VAL A 123 -5.67 6.28 26.87
CA VAL A 123 -4.76 7.44 26.78
C VAL A 123 -5.60 8.69 26.56
N GLY A 124 -5.51 9.68 27.45
CA GLY A 124 -6.30 10.90 27.35
C GLY A 124 -7.83 10.66 27.40
N GLY A 125 -8.25 9.52 27.96
CA GLY A 125 -9.66 9.09 27.98
C GLY A 125 -10.15 8.42 26.70
N GLN A 126 -9.29 8.22 25.70
CA GLN A 126 -9.57 7.41 24.51
C GLN A 126 -8.94 6.03 24.66
N LEU A 127 -9.66 4.98 24.25
CA LEU A 127 -9.14 3.62 24.32
C LEU A 127 -7.96 3.46 23.34
N ALA A 128 -6.82 2.99 23.84
CA ALA A 128 -5.59 2.83 23.07
C ALA A 128 -5.22 1.36 22.88
N LEU A 129 -5.42 0.52 23.91
CA LEU A 129 -5.17 -0.93 23.86
C LEU A 129 -6.33 -1.74 24.41
N VAL A 130 -6.56 -2.93 23.84
CA VAL A 130 -7.49 -3.96 24.32
C VAL A 130 -6.84 -5.34 24.17
N TRP A 131 -7.19 -6.28 25.04
CA TRP A 131 -6.69 -7.67 25.01
C TRP A 131 -7.80 -8.68 25.32
N ASP A 132 -7.58 -9.94 24.93
CA ASP A 132 -8.45 -11.05 25.34
C ASP A 132 -8.16 -11.51 26.77
N ARG A 133 -6.87 -11.57 27.13
CA ARG A 133 -6.39 -12.04 28.43
C ARG A 133 -5.56 -10.94 29.09
N PRO A 134 -5.93 -10.51 30.30
CA PRO A 134 -5.24 -9.41 30.95
C PRO A 134 -3.79 -9.77 31.30
N PRO A 135 -2.91 -8.75 31.41
CA PRO A 135 -1.56 -8.95 31.90
C PRO A 135 -1.57 -9.53 33.32
N ALA A 136 -0.45 -10.12 33.73
CA ALA A 136 -0.28 -10.57 35.12
C ALA A 136 -0.09 -9.40 36.08
N GLY A 137 0.42 -8.28 35.59
CA GLY A 137 0.57 -7.05 36.34
C GLY A 137 0.72 -5.83 35.44
N ALA A 138 0.37 -4.67 35.99
CA ALA A 138 0.45 -3.40 35.30
C ALA A 138 0.94 -2.31 36.27
N ALA A 139 1.65 -1.32 35.75
CA ALA A 139 2.01 -0.10 36.48
C ALA A 139 1.92 1.10 35.55
N VAL A 140 1.65 2.27 36.13
CA VAL A 140 1.59 3.55 35.43
C VAL A 140 2.46 4.55 36.15
N GLY A 141 3.22 5.35 35.41
CA GLY A 141 4.23 6.23 36.01
C GLY A 141 4.98 7.03 34.96
N HIS A 142 5.99 7.79 35.40
CA HIS A 142 6.72 8.71 34.53
C HIS A 142 7.96 8.08 33.88
N ASP A 143 8.41 6.92 34.38
CA ASP A 143 9.56 6.17 33.88
C ASP A 143 9.21 4.69 33.70
N ALA A 144 9.53 4.15 32.53
CA ALA A 144 9.18 2.77 32.18
C ALA A 144 9.96 1.72 32.99
N VAL A 145 11.18 2.04 33.45
CA VAL A 145 12.00 1.11 34.24
C VAL A 145 11.49 1.05 35.67
N GLU A 146 11.17 2.20 36.27
CA GLU A 146 10.56 2.26 37.59
C GLU A 146 9.21 1.53 37.62
N ALA A 147 8.34 1.81 36.65
CA ALA A 147 7.05 1.14 36.52
C ALA A 147 7.21 -0.38 36.36
N LEU A 148 8.20 -0.84 35.58
CA LEU A 148 8.48 -2.26 35.44
C LEU A 148 8.92 -2.92 36.77
N LEU A 149 9.81 -2.26 37.52
CA LEU A 149 10.26 -2.76 38.82
C LEU A 149 9.11 -2.85 39.84
N GLU A 150 8.13 -1.95 39.78
CA GLU A 150 6.91 -2.03 40.61
C GLU A 150 6.08 -3.28 40.30
N VAL A 151 5.94 -3.63 39.02
CA VAL A 151 5.24 -4.84 38.58
C VAL A 151 5.98 -6.10 39.08
N GLU A 152 7.31 -6.14 38.92
CA GLU A 152 8.12 -7.28 39.38
C GLU A 152 8.15 -7.42 40.90
N GLY A 153 8.16 -6.30 41.62
CA GLY A 153 8.15 -6.26 43.08
C GLY A 153 6.82 -6.69 43.70
N GLY A 154 5.78 -6.94 42.88
CA GLY A 154 4.43 -7.29 43.34
C GLY A 154 3.72 -6.16 44.08
N ALA A 155 4.21 -4.92 43.95
CA ALA A 155 3.60 -3.74 44.57
C ALA A 155 2.25 -3.40 43.92
N THR A 156 2.06 -3.80 42.66
CA THR A 156 0.83 -3.63 41.88
C THR A 156 0.23 -4.99 41.51
N THR A 157 -0.41 -5.67 42.48
CA THR A 157 -1.22 -6.89 42.19
C THR A 157 -2.56 -6.58 41.50
N GLY A 158 -2.88 -5.31 41.29
CA GLY A 158 -4.10 -4.85 40.64
C GLY A 158 -3.84 -4.41 39.21
N LEU A 159 -4.71 -4.80 38.29
CA LEU A 159 -4.75 -4.33 36.90
C LEU A 159 -5.25 -2.89 36.76
N GLU A 160 -5.68 -2.28 37.86
CA GLU A 160 -6.25 -0.93 37.88
C GLU A 160 -5.18 0.08 38.28
N GLY A 161 -4.91 1.04 37.41
CA GLY A 161 -3.92 2.07 37.64
C GLY A 161 -4.26 3.35 36.87
N ARG A 162 -4.01 4.51 37.48
CA ARG A 162 -4.14 5.81 36.81
C ARG A 162 -2.92 6.67 37.05
N GLY A 163 -2.31 7.13 35.97
CA GLY A 163 -1.03 7.85 36.00
C GLY A 163 -0.87 8.75 34.78
N ARG A 164 0.36 9.15 34.52
CA ARG A 164 0.72 9.99 33.37
C ARG A 164 1.92 9.39 32.65
N ASP A 165 2.11 9.78 31.40
CA ASP A 165 3.28 9.50 30.56
C ASP A 165 3.48 8.04 30.14
N ILE A 166 3.52 7.07 31.07
CA ILE A 166 3.85 5.67 30.74
C ILE A 166 2.89 4.68 31.42
N ALA A 167 2.57 3.59 30.72
CA ALA A 167 2.01 2.36 31.27
C ALA A 167 2.85 1.15 30.86
N VAL A 168 3.18 0.27 31.81
CA VAL A 168 3.91 -0.99 31.58
C VAL A 168 3.01 -2.16 31.95
N LEU A 169 2.85 -3.10 31.03
CA LEU A 169 1.95 -4.25 31.13
C LEU A 169 2.76 -5.54 30.92
N VAL A 170 2.71 -6.51 31.84
CA VAL A 170 3.57 -7.71 31.79
C VAL A 170 2.77 -9.01 31.69
N TRP A 171 3.11 -9.86 30.71
CA TRP A 171 2.57 -11.21 30.56
C TRP A 171 3.68 -12.27 30.71
N PRO A 172 3.49 -13.31 31.54
CA PRO A 172 4.35 -14.48 31.53
C PRO A 172 4.05 -15.34 30.29
N LEU A 173 5.07 -15.63 29.48
CA LEU A 173 4.97 -16.46 28.28
C LEU A 173 5.81 -17.74 28.43
N PRO A 174 5.16 -18.90 28.68
CA PRO A 174 5.80 -20.21 28.55
C PRO A 174 6.40 -20.44 27.16
N HIS A 175 7.30 -21.43 27.02
CA HIS A 175 7.81 -21.85 25.72
C HIS A 175 6.65 -22.11 24.75
N THR A 176 6.72 -21.60 23.52
CA THR A 176 5.70 -21.64 22.47
C THR A 176 4.43 -20.81 22.69
N ALA A 177 4.27 -20.20 23.87
CA ALA A 177 3.11 -19.38 24.16
C ALA A 177 3.18 -18.03 23.43
N ARG A 178 2.01 -17.43 23.22
CA ARG A 178 1.85 -16.11 22.61
C ARG A 178 0.84 -15.26 23.39
N MET A 179 1.04 -13.96 23.33
CA MET A 179 0.05 -12.96 23.71
C MET A 179 -0.21 -12.03 22.53
N ALA A 180 -1.37 -11.39 22.52
CA ALA A 180 -1.70 -10.38 21.54
C ALA A 180 -2.48 -9.25 22.21
N VAL A 181 -2.32 -8.04 21.67
CA VAL A 181 -3.14 -6.86 21.99
C VAL A 181 -3.62 -6.21 20.70
N SER A 182 -4.83 -5.66 20.73
CA SER A 182 -5.35 -4.75 19.72
C SER A 182 -4.94 -3.34 20.11
N ALA A 183 -4.46 -2.56 19.16
CA ALA A 183 -3.96 -1.21 19.38
C ALA A 183 -4.59 -0.25 18.36
N SER A 184 -5.14 0.87 18.85
CA SER A 184 -5.86 1.79 17.97
C SER A 184 -4.94 2.48 16.97
N LEU A 185 -5.30 2.51 15.69
CA LEU A 185 -4.64 3.35 14.68
C LEU A 185 -5.51 4.53 14.22
N GLY A 186 -6.75 4.60 14.73
CA GLY A 186 -7.72 5.64 14.40
C GLY A 186 -8.62 5.95 15.60
N TRP A 187 -9.71 6.66 15.33
CA TRP A 187 -10.67 7.06 16.35
C TRP A 187 -11.86 6.11 16.35
N GLY A 188 -12.30 5.69 17.54
CA GLY A 188 -13.49 4.86 17.70
C GLY A 188 -13.25 3.61 18.55
N ALA A 189 -14.32 2.87 18.80
CA ALA A 189 -14.24 1.59 19.50
C ALA A 189 -13.65 0.51 18.59
N PHE A 190 -12.89 -0.41 19.18
CA PHE A 190 -12.32 -1.55 18.49
C PHE A 190 -12.31 -2.79 19.39
N PRO A 191 -12.37 -4.00 18.81
CA PRO A 191 -12.50 -5.22 19.58
C PRO A 191 -11.13 -5.81 19.99
N PRO A 192 -11.11 -6.79 20.92
CA PRO A 192 -9.90 -7.53 21.27
C PRO A 192 -9.39 -8.40 20.10
N PRO A 193 -8.15 -8.93 20.18
CA PRO A 193 -7.53 -9.66 19.07
C PRO A 193 -8.32 -10.88 18.58
N SER A 194 -9.01 -11.62 19.45
CA SER A 194 -9.74 -12.84 19.05
C SER A 194 -10.93 -12.58 18.12
N ASP A 195 -11.45 -11.36 18.10
CA ASP A 195 -12.54 -10.92 17.23
C ASP A 195 -12.03 -10.36 15.89
N LEU A 196 -10.71 -10.26 15.71
CA LEU A 196 -10.06 -9.70 14.53
C LEU A 196 -9.46 -10.79 13.64
N PRO A 197 -9.31 -10.54 12.32
CA PRO A 197 -8.59 -11.45 11.44
C PRO A 197 -7.15 -11.70 11.91
N ASP A 198 -6.75 -12.97 11.91
CA ASP A 198 -5.36 -13.36 12.19
C ASP A 198 -4.40 -12.95 11.07
N ALA A 199 -3.09 -13.05 11.35
CA ALA A 199 -2.03 -12.68 10.42
C ALA A 199 -2.13 -13.40 9.06
N ASP A 200 -2.60 -14.65 9.05
CA ASP A 200 -2.72 -15.45 7.83
C ASP A 200 -3.94 -15.04 6.99
N ALA A 201 -5.06 -14.71 7.64
CA ALA A 201 -6.23 -14.13 6.99
C ALA A 201 -5.90 -12.78 6.36
N VAL A 202 -5.17 -11.92 7.07
CA VAL A 202 -4.71 -10.63 6.53
C VAL A 202 -3.77 -10.82 5.35
N ARG A 203 -2.83 -11.76 5.44
CA ARG A 203 -1.94 -12.10 4.31
C ARG A 203 -2.73 -12.55 3.08
N ARG A 204 -3.74 -13.42 3.25
CA ARG A 204 -4.62 -13.87 2.15
C ARG A 204 -5.42 -12.70 1.57
N GLY A 205 -5.98 -11.83 2.41
CA GLY A 205 -6.71 -10.64 1.96
C GLY A 205 -5.83 -9.72 1.12
N TRP A 206 -4.63 -9.39 1.58
CA TRP A 206 -3.68 -8.60 0.81
C TRP A 206 -3.29 -9.26 -0.51
N GLN A 207 -3.07 -10.57 -0.53
CA GLN A 207 -2.78 -11.28 -1.77
C GLN A 207 -3.95 -11.17 -2.76
N ALA A 208 -5.19 -11.36 -2.29
CA ALA A 208 -6.37 -11.20 -3.13
C ALA A 208 -6.49 -9.79 -3.71
N HIS A 209 -6.17 -8.74 -2.93
CA HIS A 209 -6.14 -7.37 -3.45
C HIS A 209 -5.07 -7.17 -4.52
N LEU A 210 -3.87 -7.73 -4.33
CA LEU A 210 -2.77 -7.65 -5.28
C LEU A 210 -3.03 -8.45 -6.56
N ASP A 211 -3.77 -9.55 -6.47
CA ASP A 211 -4.09 -10.41 -7.61
C ASP A 211 -5.11 -9.77 -8.58
N ARG A 212 -5.82 -8.71 -8.15
CA ARG A 212 -6.73 -7.93 -9.03
C ARG A 212 -5.98 -7.12 -10.10
N GLY A 213 -4.76 -6.70 -9.80
CA GLY A 213 -3.97 -5.84 -10.68
C GLY A 213 -2.99 -6.62 -11.55
N ALA A 214 -2.39 -5.93 -12.52
CA ALA A 214 -1.40 -6.48 -13.43
C ALA A 214 -0.23 -7.14 -12.67
N ARG A 215 0.19 -8.33 -13.14
CA ARG A 215 1.36 -9.05 -12.63
C ARG A 215 2.51 -8.89 -13.62
N ILE A 216 3.68 -8.54 -13.10
CA ILE A 216 4.87 -8.30 -13.91
C ILE A 216 6.00 -9.17 -13.37
N GLU A 217 6.53 -10.02 -14.25
CA GLU A 217 7.67 -10.88 -14.02
C GLU A 217 8.84 -10.37 -14.86
N VAL A 218 9.93 -10.01 -14.20
CA VAL A 218 11.17 -9.52 -14.81
C VAL A 218 12.35 -10.32 -14.28
N PRO A 219 13.43 -10.49 -15.06
CA PRO A 219 14.57 -11.28 -14.62
C PRO A 219 15.43 -10.56 -13.56
N ASP A 220 15.31 -9.24 -13.43
CA ASP A 220 15.98 -8.46 -12.39
C ASP A 220 15.23 -8.60 -11.05
N GLU A 221 15.79 -9.37 -10.13
CA GLU A 221 15.19 -9.58 -8.80
C GLU A 221 15.03 -8.28 -7.99
N GLY A 222 15.93 -7.31 -8.15
CA GLY A 222 15.86 -6.03 -7.46
C GLY A 222 14.67 -5.21 -7.96
N LEU A 223 14.48 -5.19 -9.29
CA LEU A 223 13.31 -4.60 -9.92
C LEU A 223 12.02 -5.33 -9.54
N ALA A 224 12.01 -6.67 -9.56
CA ALA A 224 10.86 -7.48 -9.17
C ALA A 224 10.40 -7.17 -7.73
N ARG A 225 11.35 -7.14 -6.77
CA ARG A 225 11.06 -6.74 -5.38
C ARG A 225 10.52 -5.31 -5.26
N ARG A 226 11.02 -4.38 -6.10
CA ARG A 226 10.55 -2.99 -6.11
C ARG A 226 9.15 -2.85 -6.69
N ILE A 227 8.81 -3.60 -7.74
CA ILE A 227 7.46 -3.66 -8.33
C ILE A 227 6.47 -4.11 -7.26
N GLU A 228 6.74 -5.24 -6.62
CA GLU A 228 5.82 -5.82 -5.64
C GLU A 228 5.63 -4.91 -4.42
N ARG A 229 6.72 -4.33 -3.91
CA ARG A 229 6.64 -3.34 -2.83
C ARG A 229 5.82 -2.11 -3.22
N ASN A 230 5.96 -1.63 -4.46
CA ASN A 230 5.24 -0.45 -4.93
C ASN A 230 3.75 -0.72 -5.10
N ARG A 231 3.36 -1.88 -5.66
CA ARG A 231 1.95 -2.30 -5.79
C ARG A 231 1.24 -2.25 -4.45
N ARG A 232 1.85 -2.86 -3.42
CA ARG A 232 1.33 -2.82 -2.05
C ARG A 232 1.31 -1.40 -1.47
N ARG A 233 2.37 -0.61 -1.67
CA ARG A 233 2.44 0.77 -1.17
C ARG A 233 1.32 1.65 -1.76
N TRP A 234 1.03 1.54 -3.06
CA TRP A 234 -0.03 2.34 -3.68
C TRP A 234 -1.40 1.97 -3.14
N LEU A 235 -1.73 0.68 -3.11
CA LEU A 235 -2.97 0.21 -2.49
C LEU A 235 -3.08 0.69 -1.04
N GLY A 236 -2.03 0.55 -0.24
CA GLY A 236 -2.04 1.00 1.16
C GLY A 236 -2.27 2.50 1.36
N ARG A 237 -1.85 3.35 0.40
CA ARG A 237 -2.08 4.80 0.46
C ARG A 237 -3.55 5.20 0.29
N THR A 238 -4.41 4.35 -0.26
CA THR A 238 -5.85 4.66 -0.39
C THR A 238 -6.53 4.80 0.98
N GLY A 239 -5.98 4.18 2.03
CA GLY A 239 -6.44 4.37 3.41
C GLY A 239 -5.94 5.64 4.09
N ARG A 240 -5.17 6.51 3.42
CA ARG A 240 -4.50 7.68 4.02
C ARG A 240 -4.64 8.95 3.20
N MET A 241 -5.63 8.98 2.31
CA MET A 241 -5.79 10.05 1.33
C MET A 241 -5.96 11.43 1.98
N GLU A 242 -6.63 11.50 3.13
CA GLU A 242 -6.85 12.73 3.91
C GLU A 242 -5.56 13.54 4.19
N THR A 243 -4.41 12.86 4.26
CA THR A 243 -3.11 13.50 4.54
C THR A 243 -2.30 13.89 3.31
N ALA A 244 -2.68 13.39 2.14
CA ALA A 244 -1.99 13.66 0.88
C ALA A 244 -2.42 15.02 0.32
N ASP A 245 -1.58 15.66 -0.48
CA ASP A 245 -2.03 16.79 -1.31
C ASP A 245 -2.69 16.30 -2.61
N VAL A 246 -3.29 17.21 -3.38
CA VAL A 246 -4.02 16.88 -4.61
C VAL A 246 -3.11 16.30 -5.70
N ALA A 247 -1.87 16.80 -5.82
CA ALA A 247 -0.92 16.31 -6.81
C ALA A 247 -0.47 14.87 -6.49
N GLU A 248 -0.25 14.58 -5.21
CA GLU A 248 0.05 13.24 -4.72
C GLU A 248 -1.09 12.25 -4.97
N LEU A 249 -2.34 12.68 -4.82
CA LEU A 249 -3.52 11.87 -5.16
C LEU A 249 -3.62 11.62 -6.66
N CYS A 250 -3.35 12.63 -7.49
CA CYS A 250 -3.35 12.47 -8.94
C CYS A 250 -2.25 11.49 -9.40
N GLU A 251 -1.06 11.53 -8.79
CA GLU A 251 -0.04 10.49 -9.07
C GLU A 251 -0.55 9.11 -8.62
N LEU A 252 -1.15 9.02 -7.42
CA LEU A 252 -1.63 7.75 -6.88
C LEU A 252 -2.68 7.10 -7.79
N SER A 253 -3.68 7.84 -8.27
CA SER A 253 -4.72 7.30 -9.17
C SER A 253 -4.11 6.78 -10.47
N VAL A 254 -3.24 7.56 -11.11
CA VAL A 254 -2.53 7.14 -12.34
C VAL A 254 -1.70 5.88 -12.11
N ARG A 255 -1.02 5.75 -10.96
CA ARG A 255 -0.25 4.53 -10.62
C ARG A 255 -1.14 3.31 -10.44
N LEU A 256 -2.29 3.48 -9.79
CA LEU A 256 -3.28 2.42 -9.57
C LEU A 256 -3.86 1.96 -10.92
N ASP A 257 -4.31 2.88 -11.76
CA ASP A 257 -4.84 2.57 -13.10
C ASP A 257 -3.80 1.89 -13.99
N HIS A 258 -2.54 2.38 -13.99
CA HIS A 258 -1.46 1.76 -14.76
C HIS A 258 -1.13 0.32 -14.33
N HIS A 259 -1.57 -0.11 -13.15
CA HIS A 259 -1.39 -1.47 -12.63
C HIS A 259 -2.72 -2.23 -12.50
N GLY A 260 -3.81 -1.73 -13.10
CA GLY A 260 -5.09 -2.45 -13.15
C GLY A 260 -5.93 -2.36 -11.88
N TYR A 261 -5.57 -1.50 -10.92
CA TYR A 261 -6.37 -1.26 -9.73
C TYR A 261 -7.41 -0.16 -9.98
N HIS A 262 -8.24 -0.34 -11.02
CA HIS A 262 -9.18 0.68 -11.50
C HIS A 262 -10.21 1.07 -10.44
N ASP A 263 -10.79 0.10 -9.73
CA ASP A 263 -11.73 0.37 -8.64
C ASP A 263 -11.12 1.23 -7.53
N ASP A 264 -9.87 0.93 -7.15
CA ASP A 264 -9.13 1.70 -6.16
C ASP A 264 -8.76 3.09 -6.70
N ALA A 265 -8.48 3.23 -8.00
CA ALA A 265 -8.24 4.51 -8.64
C ALA A 265 -9.49 5.41 -8.64
N VAL A 266 -10.68 4.85 -8.88
CA VAL A 266 -11.96 5.61 -8.81
C VAL A 266 -12.17 6.20 -7.41
N LEU A 267 -11.84 5.47 -6.34
CA LEU A 267 -11.92 6.01 -4.97
C LEU A 267 -11.00 7.22 -4.77
N VAL A 268 -9.81 7.20 -5.38
CA VAL A 268 -8.88 8.34 -5.33
C VAL A 268 -9.40 9.50 -6.18
N LEU A 269 -10.01 9.23 -7.34
CA LEU A 269 -10.63 10.27 -8.18
C LEU A 269 -11.83 10.93 -7.51
N ASP A 270 -12.62 10.18 -6.75
CA ASP A 270 -13.70 10.69 -5.91
C ASP A 270 -13.17 11.69 -4.87
N GLU A 271 -12.08 11.32 -4.18
CA GLU A 271 -11.41 12.20 -3.22
C GLU A 271 -10.84 13.46 -3.91
N ILE A 272 -10.23 13.33 -5.09
CA ILE A 272 -9.75 14.49 -5.87
C ILE A 272 -10.90 15.43 -6.23
N ALA A 273 -12.02 14.88 -6.72
CA ALA A 273 -13.19 15.65 -7.11
C ALA A 273 -13.85 16.35 -5.91
N ALA A 274 -13.79 15.75 -4.72
CA ALA A 274 -14.36 16.32 -3.50
C ALA A 274 -13.57 17.52 -2.93
N ARG A 275 -12.33 17.76 -3.37
CA ARG A 275 -11.41 18.73 -2.74
C ARG A 275 -11.54 20.20 -3.15
N TRP A 276 -12.49 20.57 -4.01
CA TRP A 276 -12.80 21.96 -4.42
C TRP A 276 -11.57 22.89 -4.43
N THR A 277 -10.71 22.72 -5.43
CA THR A 277 -9.36 23.31 -5.46
C THR A 277 -8.97 23.71 -6.87
N THR A 278 -8.15 24.74 -7.02
CA THR A 278 -7.57 25.12 -8.32
C THR A 278 -6.15 24.61 -8.54
N ASP A 279 -5.61 23.86 -7.58
CA ASP A 279 -4.24 23.37 -7.62
C ASP A 279 -4.08 22.18 -8.57
N ALA A 280 -2.86 22.03 -9.10
CA ALA A 280 -2.44 20.90 -9.95
C ALA A 280 -3.41 20.58 -11.11
N PRO A 281 -3.84 21.59 -11.92
CA PRO A 281 -4.86 21.37 -12.94
C PRO A 281 -4.41 20.38 -14.03
N THR A 282 -3.12 20.37 -14.39
CA THR A 282 -2.54 19.42 -15.34
C THR A 282 -2.60 17.99 -14.82
N GLU A 283 -2.23 17.77 -13.56
CA GLU A 283 -2.23 16.46 -12.92
C GLU A 283 -3.66 15.94 -12.74
N ARG A 284 -4.61 16.80 -12.35
CA ARG A 284 -6.03 16.45 -12.25
C ARG A 284 -6.58 15.99 -13.59
N LEU A 285 -6.41 16.80 -14.63
CA LEU A 285 -6.88 16.46 -15.98
C LEU A 285 -6.26 15.16 -16.48
N ARG A 286 -4.98 14.93 -16.19
CA ARG A 286 -4.29 13.69 -16.52
C ARG A 286 -4.88 12.50 -15.76
N ALA A 287 -5.14 12.62 -14.47
CA ALA A 287 -5.69 11.55 -13.66
C ALA A 287 -7.05 11.07 -14.19
N PHE A 288 -7.99 12.00 -14.45
CA PHE A 288 -9.30 11.64 -15.01
C PHE A 288 -9.18 11.04 -16.42
N ALA A 289 -8.33 11.63 -17.27
CA ALA A 289 -8.18 11.17 -18.65
C ALA A 289 -7.50 9.79 -18.76
N VAL A 290 -6.47 9.53 -17.94
CA VAL A 290 -5.81 8.20 -17.88
C VAL A 290 -6.80 7.13 -17.44
N HIS A 291 -7.62 7.42 -16.42
CA HIS A 291 -8.62 6.47 -15.95
C HIS A 291 -9.60 6.10 -17.06
N HIS A 292 -10.17 7.10 -17.73
CA HIS A 292 -11.06 6.87 -18.87
C HIS A 292 -10.36 6.15 -20.02
N ASP A 293 -9.15 6.57 -20.41
CA ASP A 293 -8.42 5.92 -21.49
C ASP A 293 -8.19 4.44 -21.20
N LEU A 294 -7.88 4.05 -19.95
CA LEU A 294 -7.58 2.68 -19.54
C LEU A 294 -8.78 1.81 -19.15
N THR A 295 -9.93 2.39 -18.89
CA THR A 295 -11.16 1.64 -18.54
C THR A 295 -12.24 1.71 -19.61
N GLY A 296 -12.36 2.83 -20.32
CA GLY A 296 -13.50 3.14 -21.19
C GLY A 296 -14.78 3.37 -20.40
N ASP A 297 -14.68 3.66 -19.10
CA ASP A 297 -15.85 3.84 -18.24
C ASP A 297 -16.52 5.19 -18.50
N GLU A 298 -17.56 5.17 -19.34
CA GLU A 298 -18.40 6.33 -19.64
C GLU A 298 -19.17 6.84 -18.40
N GLN A 299 -19.49 5.97 -17.43
CA GLN A 299 -20.17 6.39 -16.21
C GLN A 299 -19.22 7.19 -15.32
N ALA A 300 -17.97 6.75 -15.17
CA ALA A 300 -16.93 7.52 -14.49
C ALA A 300 -16.66 8.85 -15.21
N ALA A 301 -16.60 8.85 -16.54
CA ALA A 301 -16.43 10.07 -17.33
C ALA A 301 -17.55 11.09 -17.07
N PHE A 302 -18.81 10.64 -17.09
CA PHE A 302 -19.97 11.47 -16.75
C PHE A 302 -19.92 11.95 -15.30
N ARG A 303 -19.59 11.07 -14.36
CA ARG A 303 -19.52 11.37 -12.92
C ARG A 303 -18.54 12.50 -12.60
N PHE A 304 -17.39 12.54 -13.26
CA PHE A 304 -16.31 13.47 -12.96
C PHE A 304 -16.30 14.74 -13.81
N VAL A 305 -17.29 14.93 -14.71
CA VAL A 305 -17.25 16.00 -15.71
C VAL A 305 -17.21 17.41 -15.10
N GLU A 306 -17.85 17.63 -13.95
CA GLU A 306 -17.79 18.93 -13.24
C GLU A 306 -16.37 19.21 -12.71
N ALA A 307 -15.72 18.19 -12.12
CA ALA A 307 -14.35 18.30 -11.64
C ALA A 307 -13.34 18.46 -12.80
N VAL A 308 -13.63 17.88 -13.96
CA VAL A 308 -12.84 18.10 -15.19
C VAL A 308 -13.00 19.53 -15.68
N ALA A 309 -14.23 20.06 -15.72
CA ALA A 309 -14.49 21.44 -16.13
C ALA A 309 -13.80 22.47 -15.22
N GLU A 310 -13.83 22.26 -13.90
CA GLU A 310 -13.10 23.07 -12.93
C GLU A 310 -11.59 23.07 -13.20
N ALA A 311 -11.01 21.89 -13.46
CA ALA A 311 -9.59 21.76 -13.76
C ALA A 311 -9.21 22.39 -15.11
N VAL A 312 -10.07 22.32 -16.13
CA VAL A 312 -9.91 23.04 -17.41
C VAL A 312 -9.91 24.55 -17.18
N GLU A 313 -10.85 25.08 -16.40
CA GLU A 313 -10.92 26.51 -16.09
C GLU A 313 -9.66 26.96 -15.34
N ALA A 314 -9.22 26.18 -14.35
CA ALA A 314 -7.99 26.45 -13.61
C ALA A 314 -6.77 26.46 -14.55
N ALA A 315 -6.62 25.47 -15.42
CA ALA A 315 -5.54 25.41 -16.42
C ALA A 315 -5.56 26.63 -17.36
N ALA A 316 -6.74 27.05 -17.82
CA ALA A 316 -6.88 28.21 -18.69
C ALA A 316 -6.48 29.52 -18.00
N ARG A 317 -6.86 29.70 -16.73
CA ARG A 317 -6.47 30.88 -15.95
C ARG A 317 -4.97 30.96 -15.70
N THR A 318 -4.29 29.82 -15.55
CA THR A 318 -2.85 29.76 -15.28
C THR A 318 -2.00 29.50 -16.52
N ALA A 319 -2.63 29.37 -17.70
CA ALA A 319 -1.97 28.93 -18.94
C ALA A 319 -1.14 27.64 -18.75
N ALA A 320 -1.67 26.68 -17.97
CA ALA A 320 -0.99 25.41 -17.75
C ALA A 320 -1.01 24.54 -19.01
N GLU A 321 0.02 23.73 -19.19
CA GLU A 321 0.04 22.68 -20.21
C GLU A 321 -0.89 21.53 -19.81
N VAL A 322 -1.62 20.92 -20.75
CA VAL A 322 -2.63 19.89 -20.45
C VAL A 322 -2.57 18.71 -21.42
N PRO A 323 -3.03 17.51 -21.02
CA PRO A 323 -3.17 16.39 -21.96
C PRO A 323 -4.38 16.62 -22.88
N VAL A 324 -4.20 17.41 -23.94
CA VAL A 324 -5.28 17.91 -24.82
C VAL A 324 -6.12 16.77 -25.40
N GLU A 325 -5.53 15.85 -26.17
CA GLU A 325 -6.30 14.77 -26.82
C GLU A 325 -6.99 13.83 -25.82
N PRO A 326 -6.34 13.38 -24.71
CA PRO A 326 -7.03 12.60 -23.68
C PRO A 326 -8.22 13.32 -23.03
N VAL A 327 -8.10 14.63 -22.74
CA VAL A 327 -9.19 15.42 -22.16
C VAL A 327 -10.33 15.59 -23.15
N GLU A 328 -10.03 15.79 -24.43
CA GLU A 328 -11.05 15.86 -25.47
C GLU A 328 -11.85 14.55 -25.57
N ARG A 329 -11.17 13.39 -25.60
CA ARG A 329 -11.84 12.08 -25.58
C ARG A 329 -12.71 11.89 -24.35
N LEU A 330 -12.21 12.27 -23.18
CA LEU A 330 -12.95 12.20 -21.92
C LEU A 330 -14.24 13.04 -21.96
N LEU A 331 -14.17 14.27 -22.47
CA LEU A 331 -15.34 15.15 -22.60
C LEU A 331 -16.37 14.58 -23.58
N ILE A 332 -15.92 14.04 -24.71
CA ILE A 332 -16.80 13.38 -25.68
C ILE A 332 -17.48 12.14 -25.05
N ALA A 333 -16.73 11.31 -24.33
CA ALA A 333 -17.26 10.14 -23.64
C ALA A 333 -18.26 10.51 -22.54
N ALA A 334 -18.09 11.67 -21.90
CA ALA A 334 -19.06 12.22 -20.96
C ALA A 334 -20.30 12.88 -21.63
N GLY A 335 -20.43 12.78 -22.96
CA GLY A 335 -21.51 13.38 -23.75
C GLY A 335 -21.42 14.90 -23.88
N GLN A 336 -20.23 15.48 -23.73
CA GLN A 336 -19.99 16.92 -23.74
C GLN A 336 -19.30 17.40 -25.03
N ASP A 337 -19.83 17.04 -26.21
CA ASP A 337 -19.26 17.38 -27.52
C ASP A 337 -18.98 18.88 -27.69
N ARG A 338 -19.90 19.73 -27.21
CA ARG A 338 -19.73 21.19 -27.27
C ARG A 338 -18.60 21.67 -26.36
N ALA A 339 -18.49 21.11 -25.16
CA ALA A 339 -17.42 21.46 -24.23
C ALA A 339 -16.05 21.00 -24.77
N ALA A 340 -15.99 19.86 -25.44
CA ALA A 340 -14.80 19.37 -26.14
C ALA A 340 -14.35 20.34 -27.25
N GLU A 341 -15.29 20.86 -28.04
CA GLU A 341 -15.00 21.89 -29.05
C GLU A 341 -14.53 23.22 -28.42
N ASP A 342 -15.19 23.67 -27.36
CA ASP A 342 -14.81 24.90 -26.66
C ASP A 342 -13.44 24.75 -25.98
N PHE A 343 -13.12 23.58 -25.42
CA PHE A 343 -11.81 23.23 -24.88
C PHE A 343 -10.71 23.34 -25.94
N ARG A 344 -10.92 22.78 -27.14
CA ARG A 344 -9.97 22.92 -28.27
C ARG A 344 -9.69 24.39 -28.62
N ARG A 345 -10.71 25.25 -28.55
CA ARG A 345 -10.60 26.68 -28.86
C ARG A 345 -9.79 27.47 -27.83
N LEU A 346 -9.60 26.95 -26.62
CA LEU A 346 -8.74 27.59 -25.61
C LEU A 346 -7.27 27.62 -26.03
N GLY A 347 -6.83 26.69 -26.89
CA GLY A 347 -5.46 26.67 -27.42
C GLY A 347 -4.39 26.46 -26.35
N LEU A 348 -4.69 25.67 -25.31
CA LEU A 348 -3.74 25.34 -24.25
C LEU A 348 -2.56 24.51 -24.79
N GLY A 349 -1.38 24.72 -24.22
CA GLY A 349 -0.18 23.97 -24.59
C GLY A 349 -0.31 22.48 -24.27
N PRO A 350 0.21 21.58 -25.12
CA PRO A 350 0.17 20.15 -24.85
C PRO A 350 1.17 19.80 -23.74
N ALA A 351 0.69 19.18 -22.66
CA ALA A 351 1.57 18.62 -21.65
C ALA A 351 2.26 17.38 -22.21
N GLU A 352 3.55 17.23 -21.92
CA GLU A 352 4.27 16.01 -22.24
C GLU A 352 3.55 14.80 -21.63
N SER A 353 3.46 13.71 -22.40
CA SER A 353 3.10 12.42 -21.82
C SER A 353 4.19 12.06 -20.81
N PRO A 354 3.85 11.61 -19.59
CA PRO A 354 4.84 11.22 -18.60
C PRO A 354 5.73 10.15 -19.23
N SER A 355 6.92 10.57 -19.64
CA SER A 355 7.86 9.72 -20.34
C SER A 355 8.60 8.89 -19.31
N GLY A 356 8.53 7.58 -19.46
CA GLY A 356 9.27 6.64 -18.62
C GLY A 356 8.49 6.01 -17.47
N GLY A 357 9.26 5.36 -16.59
CA GLY A 357 8.72 4.41 -15.64
C GLY A 357 8.45 3.04 -16.28
N LEU A 358 8.16 2.06 -15.41
CA LEU A 358 8.11 0.67 -15.83
C LEU A 358 7.02 0.37 -16.86
N ARG A 359 5.82 0.98 -16.76
CA ARG A 359 4.75 0.74 -17.74
C ARG A 359 5.21 1.11 -19.14
N ALA A 360 5.82 2.28 -19.33
CA ALA A 360 6.29 2.74 -20.63
C ALA A 360 7.42 1.87 -21.22
N GLU A 361 8.16 1.14 -20.39
CA GLU A 361 9.14 0.15 -20.87
C GLU A 361 8.47 -1.16 -21.33
N LEU A 362 7.35 -1.52 -20.69
CA LEU A 362 6.62 -2.78 -20.91
C LEU A 362 5.57 -2.68 -22.02
N VAL A 363 4.94 -1.53 -22.18
CA VAL A 363 3.89 -1.28 -23.16
C VAL A 363 3.79 0.20 -23.53
N ALA A 364 3.51 0.49 -24.80
CA ALA A 364 3.09 1.82 -25.24
C ALA A 364 1.92 1.71 -26.22
N ASP A 365 0.91 2.54 -26.01
CA ASP A 365 -0.32 2.58 -26.77
C ASP A 365 -0.46 3.90 -27.55
N HIS A 366 -0.37 3.86 -28.89
CA HIS A 366 -0.61 4.97 -29.84
C HIS A 366 -1.86 4.76 -30.70
N GLU A 367 -2.63 5.78 -31.10
CA GLU A 367 -4.01 5.67 -31.63
C GLU A 367 -4.50 4.28 -32.10
N ASP A 368 -3.85 3.67 -33.11
CA ASP A 368 -4.17 2.34 -33.67
C ASP A 368 -3.08 1.25 -33.48
N GLU A 369 -2.01 1.53 -32.74
CA GLU A 369 -0.88 0.63 -32.51
C GLU A 369 -0.62 0.35 -31.02
N LEU A 370 -0.20 -0.89 -30.73
CA LEU A 370 0.23 -1.35 -29.41
C LEU A 370 1.66 -1.90 -29.48
N LEU A 371 2.59 -1.25 -28.78
CA LEU A 371 3.99 -1.64 -28.72
C LEU A 371 4.22 -2.51 -27.48
N VAL A 372 4.69 -3.73 -27.70
CA VAL A 372 5.12 -4.68 -26.68
C VAL A 372 6.59 -4.45 -26.35
N ALA A 373 6.88 -4.29 -25.06
CA ALA A 373 8.21 -4.07 -24.52
C ALA A 373 9.05 -3.02 -25.30
N PRO A 374 8.51 -1.83 -25.64
CA PRO A 374 9.24 -0.86 -26.46
C PRO A 374 10.51 -0.31 -25.77
N GLY A 375 10.58 -0.39 -24.44
CA GLY A 375 11.77 -0.06 -23.65
C GLY A 375 12.53 -1.29 -23.17
N PHE A 376 12.49 -2.41 -23.91
CA PHE A 376 13.19 -3.65 -23.55
C PHE A 376 14.64 -3.40 -23.16
N ARG A 377 15.06 -3.92 -22.00
CA ARG A 377 16.42 -3.73 -21.48
C ARG A 377 17.32 -4.87 -21.94
N PRO A 378 18.57 -4.59 -22.39
CA PRO A 378 19.54 -5.64 -22.70
C PRO A 378 19.77 -6.62 -21.53
N ALA A 379 19.71 -6.13 -20.29
CA ALA A 379 19.84 -6.96 -19.09
C ALA A 379 18.71 -7.98 -18.89
N TRP A 380 17.61 -7.90 -19.65
CA TRP A 380 16.54 -8.89 -19.63
C TRP A 380 16.74 -10.03 -20.63
N GLN A 381 17.75 -9.94 -21.49
CA GLN A 381 18.06 -10.98 -22.47
C GLN A 381 18.39 -12.31 -21.78
N GLY A 382 17.81 -13.39 -22.30
CA GLY A 382 17.96 -14.75 -21.76
C GLY A 382 17.13 -15.03 -20.49
N GLY A 383 16.58 -14.00 -19.85
CA GLY A 383 15.72 -14.12 -18.67
C GLY A 383 14.22 -14.15 -19.01
N PRO A 384 13.36 -14.64 -18.08
CA PRO A 384 11.93 -14.59 -18.27
C PRO A 384 11.40 -13.16 -18.11
N LEU A 385 10.72 -12.65 -19.13
CA LEU A 385 9.88 -11.46 -19.05
C LEU A 385 8.43 -11.88 -19.32
N ALA A 386 7.53 -11.63 -18.38
CA ALA A 386 6.12 -11.87 -18.58
C ALA A 386 5.29 -10.78 -17.91
N VAL A 387 4.18 -10.42 -18.56
CA VAL A 387 3.22 -9.44 -18.10
C VAL A 387 1.84 -10.08 -18.23
N TYR A 388 1.04 -9.95 -17.18
CA TYR A 388 -0.31 -10.48 -17.13
C TYR A 388 -1.26 -9.35 -16.76
N GLY A 389 -2.30 -9.15 -17.56
CA GLY A 389 -3.38 -8.25 -17.19
C GLY A 389 -3.01 -6.76 -17.23
N LEU A 390 -2.03 -6.32 -18.04
CA LEU A 390 -1.58 -4.93 -18.03
C LEU A 390 -2.56 -4.03 -18.78
N PRO A 391 -3.12 -2.98 -18.16
CA PRO A 391 -4.10 -2.12 -18.82
C PRO A 391 -3.50 -1.31 -19.97
N THR A 392 -4.23 -1.29 -21.07
CA THR A 392 -3.97 -0.48 -22.27
C THR A 392 -5.26 0.22 -22.68
N ARG A 393 -5.19 1.22 -23.56
CA ARG A 393 -6.42 1.85 -24.08
C ARG A 393 -7.34 0.91 -24.84
N PHE A 394 -6.83 -0.24 -25.27
CA PHE A 394 -7.56 -1.21 -26.09
C PHE A 394 -8.15 -2.36 -25.26
N GLY A 395 -7.79 -2.46 -23.99
CA GLY A 395 -8.09 -3.61 -23.13
C GLY A 395 -6.86 -4.09 -22.36
N SER A 396 -6.92 -5.32 -21.86
CA SER A 396 -5.88 -5.89 -21.02
C SER A 396 -4.88 -6.70 -21.87
N LEU A 397 -3.59 -6.34 -21.81
CA LEU A 397 -2.52 -7.04 -22.51
C LEU A 397 -1.79 -7.99 -21.55
N SER A 398 -1.69 -9.25 -21.96
CA SER A 398 -0.76 -10.22 -21.40
C SER A 398 0.25 -10.63 -22.48
N TYR A 399 1.52 -10.75 -22.11
CA TYR A 399 2.54 -11.29 -23.00
C TYR A 399 3.69 -11.93 -22.25
N ALA A 400 4.42 -12.82 -22.91
CA ALA A 400 5.65 -13.40 -22.40
C ALA A 400 6.72 -13.42 -23.48
N VAL A 401 7.96 -13.10 -23.10
CA VAL A 401 9.15 -13.24 -23.91
C VAL A 401 9.98 -14.39 -23.36
N ARG A 402 10.13 -15.44 -24.17
CA ARG A 402 10.94 -16.63 -23.89
C ARG A 402 12.11 -16.68 -24.86
N TRP A 403 13.13 -17.50 -24.59
CA TRP A 403 14.35 -17.53 -25.41
C TRP A 403 14.60 -18.92 -26.00
N HIS A 404 14.87 -18.96 -27.31
CA HIS A 404 15.36 -20.13 -28.04
C HIS A 404 16.72 -19.80 -28.65
N GLY A 405 17.78 -20.05 -27.89
CA GLY A 405 19.11 -19.53 -28.21
C GLY A 405 19.10 -17.99 -28.23
N PRO A 406 19.59 -17.33 -29.30
CA PRO A 406 19.58 -15.87 -29.39
C PRO A 406 18.24 -15.26 -29.83
N ARG A 407 17.24 -16.08 -30.17
CA ARG A 407 15.96 -15.61 -30.71
C ARG A 407 14.88 -15.56 -29.63
N PRO A 408 14.20 -14.41 -29.42
CA PRO A 408 13.06 -14.34 -28.52
C PRO A 408 11.82 -14.96 -29.17
N ALA A 409 11.07 -15.75 -28.41
CA ALA A 409 9.70 -16.15 -28.72
C ALA A 409 8.74 -15.24 -27.95
N LEU A 410 7.84 -14.58 -28.67
CA LEU A 410 6.81 -13.72 -28.10
C LEU A 410 5.48 -14.46 -28.13
N LEU A 411 4.83 -14.53 -26.97
CA LEU A 411 3.45 -14.98 -26.81
C LEU A 411 2.63 -13.80 -26.32
N TRP A 412 1.46 -13.56 -26.89
CA TRP A 412 0.60 -12.45 -26.48
C TRP A 412 -0.88 -12.82 -26.49
N GLU A 413 -1.62 -12.12 -25.65
CA GLU A 413 -3.07 -12.16 -25.55
C GLU A 413 -3.55 -10.75 -25.18
N LEU A 414 -4.35 -10.15 -26.05
CA LEU A 414 -5.03 -8.89 -25.83
C LEU A 414 -6.52 -9.17 -25.65
N ASP A 415 -6.99 -9.00 -24.41
CA ASP A 415 -8.42 -9.03 -24.11
C ASP A 415 -9.00 -7.66 -24.46
N CYS A 416 -9.50 -7.56 -25.70
CA CYS A 416 -10.01 -6.32 -26.29
C CYS A 416 -11.31 -5.89 -25.63
N ARG A 417 -11.48 -4.57 -25.45
CA ARG A 417 -12.78 -4.02 -25.04
C ARG A 417 -13.86 -4.32 -26.11
N PRO A 418 -15.12 -4.53 -25.69
CA PRO A 418 -16.23 -4.68 -26.63
C PRO A 418 -16.29 -3.50 -27.63
N GLY A 419 -16.38 -3.80 -28.92
CA GLY A 419 -16.46 -2.78 -29.98
C GLY A 419 -15.12 -2.14 -30.37
N GLN A 420 -14.01 -2.57 -29.79
CA GLN A 420 -12.68 -2.09 -30.13
C GLN A 420 -12.32 -2.46 -31.58
N LYS A 421 -11.80 -1.49 -32.34
CA LYS A 421 -11.27 -1.73 -33.69
C LYS A 421 -10.01 -2.61 -33.64
N PRO A 422 -9.66 -3.33 -34.73
CA PRO A 422 -8.39 -4.05 -34.80
C PRO A 422 -7.20 -3.15 -34.49
N VAL A 423 -6.23 -3.69 -33.76
CA VAL A 423 -5.04 -2.97 -33.28
C VAL A 423 -3.81 -3.68 -33.82
N THR A 424 -2.89 -2.93 -34.41
CA THR A 424 -1.61 -3.50 -34.84
C THR A 424 -0.66 -3.59 -33.64
N ILE A 425 -0.27 -4.82 -33.29
CA ILE A 425 0.68 -5.13 -32.25
C ILE A 425 2.09 -5.21 -32.86
N ARG A 426 3.07 -4.55 -32.24
CA ARG A 426 4.49 -4.55 -32.66
C ARG A 426 5.40 -4.78 -31.47
N ALA A 427 6.63 -5.23 -31.72
CA ALA A 427 7.65 -5.40 -30.67
C ALA A 427 8.98 -4.77 -31.12
N PRO A 428 9.05 -3.44 -31.31
CA PRO A 428 10.13 -2.80 -32.05
C PRO A 428 11.52 -2.97 -31.42
N ALA A 429 11.59 -3.10 -30.09
CA ALA A 429 12.85 -3.32 -29.38
C ALA A 429 13.34 -4.79 -29.43
N LEU A 430 12.47 -5.73 -29.78
CA LEU A 430 12.79 -7.16 -29.93
C LEU A 430 13.03 -7.51 -31.40
N ASP A 431 12.11 -7.10 -32.28
CA ASP A 431 12.17 -7.26 -33.73
C ASP A 431 11.38 -6.13 -34.42
N GLY A 432 12.10 -5.15 -34.95
CA GLY A 432 11.51 -3.98 -35.63
C GLY A 432 10.75 -4.29 -36.92
N SER A 433 10.88 -5.51 -37.47
CA SER A 433 10.16 -5.93 -38.67
C SER A 433 8.88 -6.70 -38.38
N TRP A 434 8.67 -7.12 -37.14
CA TRP A 434 7.51 -7.92 -36.75
C TRP A 434 6.29 -7.05 -36.40
N SER A 435 5.12 -7.49 -36.85
CA SER A 435 3.82 -6.97 -36.46
C SER A 435 2.74 -8.05 -36.57
N SER A 436 1.62 -7.88 -35.85
CA SER A 436 0.43 -8.74 -35.93
C SER A 436 -0.83 -7.92 -35.69
N ASP A 437 -1.91 -8.22 -36.41
CA ASP A 437 -3.25 -7.68 -36.13
C ASP A 437 -4.13 -8.68 -35.34
N GLU A 438 -3.65 -9.91 -35.13
CA GLU A 438 -4.32 -10.92 -34.32
C GLU A 438 -4.19 -10.60 -32.82
N PRO A 439 -5.28 -10.61 -32.04
CA PRO A 439 -5.25 -10.26 -30.61
C PRO A 439 -4.52 -11.31 -29.76
N THR A 440 -4.38 -12.54 -30.27
CA THR A 440 -3.68 -13.62 -29.57
C THR A 440 -2.73 -14.33 -30.53
N GLY A 441 -1.57 -14.76 -30.03
CA GLY A 441 -0.68 -15.57 -30.85
C GLY A 441 0.65 -15.90 -30.20
N GLU A 442 1.45 -16.64 -30.95
CA GLU A 442 2.83 -16.95 -30.63
C GLU A 442 3.71 -16.82 -31.88
N THR A 443 4.94 -16.36 -31.71
CA THR A 443 5.89 -16.20 -32.81
C THR A 443 7.33 -16.30 -32.33
N LEU A 444 8.22 -16.79 -33.19
CA LEU A 444 9.66 -16.73 -32.97
C LEU A 444 10.24 -15.54 -33.74
N LEU A 445 10.61 -14.48 -33.01
CA LEU A 445 11.12 -13.24 -33.57
C LEU A 445 12.54 -13.41 -34.14
N ALA A 446 12.99 -12.46 -34.96
CA ALA A 446 14.38 -12.40 -35.37
C ALA A 446 15.32 -12.28 -34.15
N ALA A 447 16.60 -12.67 -34.31
CA ALA A 447 17.57 -12.44 -33.25
C ALA A 447 17.71 -10.93 -33.00
N SER A 448 17.57 -10.52 -31.74
CA SER A 448 17.78 -9.14 -31.33
C SER A 448 19.23 -8.75 -31.64
N ARG A 449 19.43 -7.63 -32.35
CA ARG A 449 20.75 -7.13 -32.77
C ARG A 449 21.58 -6.63 -31.60
#